data_AF-A0A0F9F3W2-F1
#
_entry.id   AF-A0A0F9F3W2-F1
#
_cell.length_a   1.000
_cell.length_b   1.000
_cell.length_c   1.000
_cell.angle_alpha   90.00
_cell.angle_beta   90.00
_cell.angle_gamma   90.00
#
_symmetry.space_group_name_H-M   'P 1'
#
loop_
_entity.id
_entity.type
_entity.pdbx_description
1 polymer ?
#
loop_
_entity_poly.entity_id
_entity_poly.type
_entity_poly.pdbx_seq_one_letter_code
_entity_poly.pdbx_strand_id
1 'polypeptide(L)'
;APEPLDGPPQTTDDYIQLWRKRIHQNPAQVLNDIGLIASDEGYVIAEQHDSGVRLAGLRPGDLVSRVNGQQVGNVEQDVSFFDEVAASDQARLEIQRDGETIVLSFPLK
;
A
#
# COMPACT_ATOMS: atom_id res chain seq x y z
N ALA A 1 13.71 -13.67 -16.05
CA ALA A 1 14.31 -12.85 -14.98
C ALA A 1 14.85 -11.59 -15.63
N PRO A 2 14.55 -10.37 -15.15
CA PRO A 2 15.19 -9.19 -15.73
C PRO A 2 16.66 -9.14 -15.27
N GLU A 3 17.57 -9.08 -16.23
CA GLU A 3 19.01 -8.89 -16.02
C GLU A 3 19.32 -7.43 -15.61
N PRO A 4 20.36 -7.18 -14.79
CA PRO A 4 20.71 -5.83 -14.38
C PRO A 4 21.57 -5.14 -15.45
N LEU A 5 21.05 -4.04 -16.00
CA LEU A 5 21.87 -3.02 -16.64
C LEU A 5 22.39 -2.10 -15.52
N ASP A 6 23.72 -2.00 -15.41
CA ASP A 6 24.45 -0.97 -14.65
C ASP A 6 24.49 -1.09 -13.11
N GLY A 7 25.31 -2.02 -12.60
CA GLY A 7 25.98 -1.93 -11.27
C GLY A 7 25.12 -1.72 -10.01
N PRO A 8 25.73 -1.72 -8.80
CA PRO A 8 25.02 -1.34 -7.59
C PRO A 8 24.81 0.20 -7.55
N PRO A 9 23.66 0.68 -7.03
CA PRO A 9 23.36 2.12 -6.94
C PRO A 9 24.44 2.85 -6.12
N GLN A 10 25.00 3.94 -6.68
CA GLN A 10 26.11 4.68 -6.05
C GLN A 10 25.67 5.97 -5.36
N THR A 11 24.44 6.41 -5.59
CA THR A 11 23.89 7.67 -5.09
C THR A 11 22.49 7.51 -4.50
N THR A 12 22.06 8.48 -3.69
CA THR A 12 20.71 8.51 -3.11
C THR A 12 19.62 8.58 -4.20
N ASP A 13 19.86 9.33 -5.28
CA ASP A 13 18.97 9.41 -6.44
C ASP A 13 18.82 8.06 -7.17
N ASP A 14 19.90 7.29 -7.30
CA ASP A 14 19.85 5.92 -7.84
C ASP A 14 18.97 5.00 -6.99
N TYR A 15 19.06 5.12 -5.66
CA TYR A 15 18.20 4.37 -4.75
C TYR A 15 16.73 4.73 -4.95
N ILE A 16 16.40 6.02 -5.06
CA ILE A 16 15.04 6.51 -5.28
C ILE A 16 14.50 6.02 -6.63
N GLN A 17 15.32 6.03 -7.70
CA GLN A 17 14.91 5.51 -9.00
C GLN A 17 14.73 3.99 -9.02
N LEU A 18 15.60 3.24 -8.34
CA LEU A 18 15.49 1.78 -8.24
C LEU A 18 14.17 1.37 -7.57
N TRP A 19 13.82 2.04 -6.47
CA TRP A 19 12.57 1.78 -5.75
C TRP A 19 11.33 2.21 -6.53
N ARG A 20 11.36 3.39 -7.18
CA ARG A 20 10.29 3.82 -8.10
C ARG A 20 10.07 2.80 -9.21
N LYS A 21 11.15 2.31 -9.81
CA LYS A 21 11.09 1.30 -10.88
C LYS A 21 10.49 -0.01 -10.37
N ARG A 22 10.82 -0.44 -9.14
CA ARG A 22 10.27 -1.68 -8.54
C ARG A 22 8.79 -1.58 -8.19
N ILE A 23 8.35 -0.45 -7.64
CA ILE A 23 6.92 -0.21 -7.37
C ILE A 23 6.13 -0.13 -8.68
N HIS A 24 6.70 0.50 -9.72
CA HIS A 24 6.14 0.44 -11.08
C HIS A 24 6.21 -0.96 -11.70
N GLN A 25 7.20 -1.78 -11.34
CA GLN A 25 7.43 -3.09 -11.93
C GLN A 25 6.56 -4.19 -11.29
N ASN A 26 6.35 -4.16 -9.98
CA ASN A 26 5.66 -5.26 -9.29
C ASN A 26 4.87 -4.81 -8.03
N PRO A 27 3.88 -3.93 -8.20
CA PRO A 27 3.08 -3.41 -7.08
C PRO A 27 2.27 -4.48 -6.35
N ALA A 28 1.86 -5.54 -7.06
CA ALA A 28 1.19 -6.69 -6.45
C ALA A 28 2.06 -7.42 -5.40
N GLN A 29 3.39 -7.43 -5.57
CA GLN A 29 4.30 -8.06 -4.61
C GLN A 29 4.42 -7.25 -3.32
N VAL A 30 4.47 -5.92 -3.43
CA VAL A 30 4.49 -5.02 -2.25
C VAL A 30 3.20 -5.14 -1.46
N LEU A 31 2.05 -5.16 -2.15
CA LEU A 31 0.75 -5.39 -1.51
C LEU A 31 0.72 -6.74 -0.81
N ASN A 32 1.23 -7.79 -1.46
CA ASN A 32 1.32 -9.11 -0.87
C ASN A 32 2.24 -9.17 0.36
N ASP A 33 3.38 -8.46 0.36
CA ASP A 33 4.29 -8.38 1.50
C ASP A 33 3.66 -7.64 2.70
N ILE A 34 2.83 -6.62 2.44
CA ILE A 34 2.05 -5.93 3.48
C ILE A 34 0.91 -6.85 4.00
N GLY A 35 0.45 -7.79 3.16
CA GLY A 35 -0.71 -8.66 3.44
C GLY A 35 -2.03 -8.05 2.97
N LEU A 36 -2.01 -7.29 1.88
CA LEU A 36 -3.19 -6.71 1.23
C LEU A 36 -3.58 -7.56 0.01
N ILE A 37 -4.82 -8.02 0.00
CA ILE A 37 -5.40 -8.78 -1.12
C ILE A 37 -6.32 -7.84 -1.90
N ALA A 38 -6.01 -7.60 -3.17
CA ALA A 38 -6.87 -6.79 -4.05
C ALA A 38 -8.21 -7.49 -4.30
N SER A 39 -9.30 -6.71 -4.28
CA SER A 39 -10.67 -7.14 -4.57
C SER A 39 -11.40 -6.05 -5.35
N ASP A 40 -12.56 -6.35 -5.93
CA ASP A 40 -13.38 -5.37 -6.67
C ASP A 40 -13.86 -4.20 -5.80
N GLU A 41 -13.91 -4.38 -4.48
CA GLU A 41 -14.40 -3.39 -3.52
C GLU A 41 -13.27 -2.65 -2.78
N GLY A 42 -12.02 -3.06 -2.96
CA GLY A 42 -10.88 -2.53 -2.21
C GLY A 42 -9.80 -3.54 -1.86
N TYR A 43 -9.10 -3.33 -0.75
CA TYR A 43 -8.08 -4.25 -0.23
C TYR A 43 -8.56 -4.99 1.01
N VAL A 44 -8.56 -6.32 0.95
CA VAL A 44 -8.83 -7.17 2.10
C VAL A 44 -7.55 -7.47 2.85
N ILE A 45 -7.56 -7.32 4.17
CA ILE A 45 -6.42 -7.67 5.02
C ILE A 45 -6.32 -9.18 5.18
N ALA A 46 -5.20 -9.75 4.76
CA ALA A 46 -4.91 -11.16 4.88
C ALA A 46 -4.62 -11.57 6.35
N GLU A 47 -4.77 -12.87 6.65
CA GLU A 47 -4.36 -13.42 7.96
C GLU A 47 -2.87 -13.19 8.23
N GLN A 48 -2.05 -13.35 7.19
CA GLN A 48 -0.62 -13.01 7.21
C GLN A 48 -0.46 -11.58 6.69
N HIS A 49 -0.18 -10.65 7.61
CA HIS A 49 0.01 -9.24 7.32
C HIS A 49 1.17 -8.68 8.14
N ASP A 50 1.78 -7.63 7.61
CA ASP A 50 2.89 -6.96 8.27
C ASP A 50 2.45 -6.28 9.59
N SER A 51 3.42 -6.05 10.47
CA SER A 51 3.24 -5.29 11.70
C SER A 51 2.59 -3.92 11.50
N GLY A 52 2.86 -3.23 10.39
CA GLY A 52 2.29 -1.92 10.07
C GLY A 52 0.76 -1.92 9.99
N VAL A 53 0.17 -3.00 9.46
CA VAL A 53 -1.29 -3.16 9.36
C VAL A 53 -1.91 -3.19 10.76
N ARG A 54 -1.31 -3.91 11.71
CA ARG A 54 -1.79 -3.93 13.11
C ARG A 54 -1.60 -2.59 13.81
N LEU A 55 -0.49 -1.91 13.56
CA LEU A 55 -0.23 -0.58 14.11
C LEU A 55 -1.24 0.46 13.61
N ALA A 56 -1.73 0.32 12.39
CA ALA A 56 -2.82 1.11 11.85
C ALA A 56 -4.20 0.78 12.47
N GLY A 57 -4.31 -0.24 13.32
CA GLY A 57 -5.56 -0.69 13.95
C GLY A 57 -6.42 -1.60 13.05
N LEU A 58 -5.84 -2.07 11.95
CA LEU A 58 -6.48 -3.00 11.03
C LEU A 58 -6.38 -4.44 11.56
N ARG A 59 -7.34 -5.25 11.17
CA ARG A 59 -7.49 -6.67 11.53
C ARG A 59 -7.65 -7.51 10.27
N PRO A 60 -7.23 -8.79 10.29
CA PRO A 60 -7.56 -9.73 9.23
C PRO A 60 -9.06 -9.74 8.93
N GLY A 61 -9.39 -9.73 7.63
CA GLY A 61 -10.78 -9.68 7.15
C GLY A 61 -11.35 -8.27 7.00
N ASP A 62 -10.65 -7.23 7.43
CA ASP A 62 -11.05 -5.84 7.13
C ASP A 62 -10.95 -5.57 5.63
N LEU A 63 -11.95 -4.90 5.07
CA LEU A 63 -11.93 -4.43 3.68
C LEU A 63 -11.66 -2.92 3.65
N VAL A 64 -10.47 -2.52 3.23
CA VAL A 64 -10.13 -1.11 2.98
C VAL A 64 -10.74 -0.69 1.64
N SER A 65 -11.80 0.12 1.67
CA SER A 65 -12.50 0.58 0.47
C SER A 65 -11.97 1.94 -0.02
N ARG A 66 -11.55 2.81 0.91
CA ARG A 66 -10.98 4.12 0.59
C ARG A 66 -9.79 4.47 1.45
N VAL A 67 -8.91 5.29 0.89
CA VAL A 67 -7.77 5.88 1.58
C VAL A 67 -7.72 7.36 1.20
N ASN A 68 -7.64 8.26 2.20
CA ASN A 68 -7.78 9.71 2.06
C ASN A 68 -9.00 10.15 1.22
N GLY A 69 -10.10 9.39 1.26
CA GLY A 69 -11.32 9.63 0.48
C GLY A 69 -11.26 9.16 -0.97
N GLN A 70 -10.12 8.63 -1.44
CA GLN A 70 -9.99 8.01 -2.74
C GLN A 70 -10.29 6.51 -2.67
N GLN A 71 -11.05 6.00 -3.63
CA GLN A 71 -11.33 4.56 -3.71
C GLN A 71 -10.08 3.80 -4.10
N VAL A 72 -9.82 2.71 -3.38
CA VAL A 72 -8.68 1.82 -3.62
C VAL A 72 -9.16 0.45 -4.11
N GLY A 73 -8.24 -0.41 -4.54
CA GLY A 73 -8.53 -1.76 -5.06
C GLY A 73 -8.06 -1.95 -6.50
N ASN A 74 -7.64 -0.87 -7.17
CA ASN A 74 -7.00 -0.94 -8.47
C ASN A 74 -5.50 -0.70 -8.32
N VAL A 75 -4.73 -1.78 -8.34
CA VAL A 75 -3.28 -1.76 -8.14
C VAL A 75 -2.55 -0.72 -9.01
N GLU A 76 -2.95 -0.54 -10.27
CA GLU A 76 -2.28 0.42 -11.18
C GLU A 76 -2.55 1.88 -10.78
N GLN A 77 -3.77 2.20 -10.33
CA GLN A 77 -4.11 3.54 -9.84
C GLN A 77 -3.52 3.78 -8.45
N ASP A 78 -3.56 2.74 -7.61
CA ASP A 78 -3.12 2.80 -6.23
C ASP A 78 -1.60 2.98 -6.12
N VAL A 79 -0.82 2.54 -7.12
CA VAL A 79 0.61 2.85 -7.19
C VAL A 79 0.89 4.34 -7.20
N SER A 80 0.19 5.08 -8.08
CA SER A 80 0.40 6.52 -8.20
C SER A 80 -0.10 7.25 -6.95
N PHE A 81 -1.20 6.74 -6.38
CA PHE A 81 -1.81 7.29 -5.19
C PHE A 81 -1.00 6.99 -3.91
N PHE A 82 -0.30 5.86 -3.85
CA PHE A 82 0.54 5.50 -2.72
C PHE A 82 1.63 6.54 -2.45
N ASP A 83 2.28 7.06 -3.50
CA ASP A 83 3.27 8.13 -3.38
C ASP A 83 2.65 9.42 -2.78
N GLU A 84 1.42 9.76 -3.16
CA GLU A 84 0.70 10.93 -2.62
C GLU A 84 0.31 10.74 -1.15
N VAL A 85 -0.15 9.54 -0.78
CA VAL A 85 -0.45 9.19 0.60
C VAL A 85 0.83 9.22 1.44
N ALA A 86 1.91 8.62 0.96
CA ALA A 86 3.20 8.58 1.66
C ALA A 86 3.81 9.99 1.86
N ALA A 87 3.53 10.93 0.96
CA ALA A 87 3.92 12.33 1.11
C ALA A 87 3.07 13.12 2.12
N SER A 88 1.90 12.60 2.49
CA SER A 88 0.96 13.24 3.43
C SER A 88 1.38 13.03 4.88
N ASP A 89 0.92 13.91 5.79
CA ASP A 89 1.23 13.78 7.22
C ASP A 89 0.41 12.67 7.91
N GLN A 90 -0.73 12.30 7.33
CA GLN A 90 -1.63 11.27 7.84
C GLN A 90 -2.36 10.54 6.71
N ALA A 91 -2.63 9.26 6.92
CA ALA A 91 -3.48 8.42 6.08
C ALA A 91 -4.81 8.15 6.79
N ARG A 92 -5.92 8.58 6.17
CA ARG A 92 -7.27 8.22 6.60
C ARG A 92 -7.72 6.98 5.83
N LEU A 93 -7.92 5.88 6.52
CA LEU A 93 -8.37 4.61 5.96
C LEU A 93 -9.87 4.43 6.26
N GLU A 94 -10.69 4.23 5.23
CA GLU A 94 -12.07 3.81 5.40
C GLU A 94 -12.17 2.31 5.15
N ILE A 95 -12.50 1.58 6.21
CA ILE A 95 -12.59 0.13 6.18
C ILE A 95 -14.02 -0.33 6.42
N GLN A 96 -14.35 -1.52 5.94
CA GLN A 96 -15.55 -2.23 6.28
C GLN A 96 -15.19 -3.45 7.13
N ARG A 97 -15.82 -3.54 8.30
CA ARG A 97 -15.59 -4.60 9.28
C ARG A 97 -16.92 -5.04 9.84
N ASP A 98 -17.22 -6.33 9.76
CA ASP A 98 -18.51 -6.89 10.21
C ASP A 98 -19.74 -6.20 9.58
N GLY A 99 -19.58 -5.62 8.38
CA GLY A 99 -20.61 -4.86 7.68
C GLY A 99 -20.70 -3.37 8.05
N GLU A 100 -19.94 -2.92 9.05
CA GLU A 100 -19.89 -1.52 9.47
C GLU A 100 -18.70 -0.79 8.83
N THR A 101 -18.91 0.47 8.42
CA THR A 101 -17.81 1.33 7.95
C THR A 101 -17.12 1.99 9.13
N ILE A 102 -15.82 1.75 9.27
CA ILE A 102 -14.96 2.32 10.30
C ILE A 102 -13.91 3.20 9.62
N VAL A 103 -13.69 4.39 10.16
CA VAL A 103 -12.63 5.30 9.68
C VAL A 103 -11.48 5.28 10.67
N LEU A 104 -10.32 4.84 10.21
CA LEU A 104 -9.07 4.87 10.97
C LEU A 104 -8.20 6.01 10.43
N SER A 105 -7.46 6.67 11.30
CA SER A 105 -6.51 7.71 10.91
C SER A 105 -5.15 7.36 11.47
N PHE A 106 -4.16 7.26 10.58
CA PHE A 106 -2.81 6.82 10.90
C PHE A 106 -1.82 7.95 10.56
N PRO A 107 -1.06 8.48 11.53
CA PRO A 107 -0.02 9.46 11.24
C PRO A 107 1.14 8.81 10.50
N LEU A 108 1.63 9.45 9.44
CA LEU A 108 2.76 8.98 8.62
C LEU A 108 4.08 9.70 8.97
N LYS A 109 4.04 10.74 9.82
CA LYS A 109 5.20 11.48 10.34
C LYS A 109 5.17 11.58 11.86
#